data_AF-H5TEH5-F1
#
_entry.id   AF-H5TEH5-F1
#
_cell.length_a   1.000
_cell.length_b   1.000
_cell.length_c   1.000
_cell.angle_alpha   90.00
_cell.angle_beta   90.00
_cell.angle_gamma   90.00
#
_symmetry.space_group_name_H-M   'P 1'
#
loop_
_entity.id
_entity.type
_entity.pdbx_description
1 polymer ?
#
loop_
_entity_poly.entity_id
_entity_poly.type
_entity_poly.pdbx_seq_one_letter_code
_entity_poly.pdbx_strand_id
1 'polypeptide(L)'
;MLKLLPDCDTRDLHYEFEVGRDTKYRIQIVDSSRYTSTLKMAQLSNSTPAFLQPKMVVRLYHDAKVAEVLEAQRTSRLKPVYEYPNLNMHQRNEKHMVNVFLAEWLHFCLSQRLASTAN
;
A
#
# COMPACT_ATOMS: atom_id res chain seq x y z
N MET A 1 5.09 -12.75 6.33
CA MET A 1 4.75 -11.50 5.61
C MET A 1 5.59 -11.26 4.35
N LEU A 2 6.78 -11.85 4.21
CA LEU A 2 7.65 -11.78 3.01
C LEU A 2 7.28 -12.80 1.90
N LYS A 3 5.99 -12.96 1.57
CA LYS A 3 5.52 -13.86 0.48
C LYS A 3 4.89 -13.11 -0.70
N LEU A 4 4.97 -11.78 -0.72
CA LEU A 4 4.34 -10.95 -1.75
C LEU A 4 5.25 -10.57 -2.91
N LEU A 5 6.57 -10.69 -2.74
CA LEU A 5 7.53 -10.30 -3.77
C LEU A 5 8.32 -11.57 -4.17
N PRO A 6 8.20 -12.07 -5.41
CA PRO A 6 9.12 -13.09 -5.92
C PRO A 6 10.55 -12.53 -5.97
N ASP A 7 11.56 -13.42 -6.10
CA ASP A 7 12.94 -13.03 -6.41
C ASP A 7 12.91 -12.09 -7.62
N CYS A 8 13.12 -10.81 -7.35
CA CYS A 8 12.63 -9.75 -8.21
C CYS A 8 13.64 -9.43 -9.30
N ASP A 9 13.14 -9.39 -10.54
CA ASP A 9 13.89 -9.03 -11.73
C ASP A 9 14.45 -7.60 -11.56
N THR A 10 15.78 -7.48 -11.57
CA THR A 10 16.56 -6.28 -11.19
C THR A 10 16.30 -5.01 -12.00
N ARG A 11 15.42 -5.04 -13.01
CA ARG A 11 15.21 -3.91 -13.94
C ARG A 11 13.96 -3.07 -13.67
N ASP A 12 12.88 -3.63 -13.14
CA ASP A 12 11.60 -2.91 -13.05
C ASP A 12 10.83 -3.07 -11.72
N LEU A 13 11.24 -4.01 -10.85
CA LEU A 13 10.79 -4.22 -9.47
C LEU A 13 9.29 -3.95 -9.18
N HIS A 14 8.40 -4.26 -10.12
CA HIS A 14 6.97 -4.13 -9.93
C HIS A 14 6.26 -5.45 -10.15
N TYR A 15 5.22 -5.66 -9.34
CA TYR A 15 4.37 -6.83 -9.34
C TYR A 15 2.94 -6.36 -9.57
N GLU A 16 2.31 -6.88 -10.60
CA GLU A 16 0.91 -6.65 -10.88
C GLU A 16 0.12 -7.94 -10.69
N PHE A 17 -1.09 -7.81 -10.14
CA PHE A 17 -2.01 -8.93 -10.00
C PHE A 17 -3.44 -8.44 -10.13
N GLU A 18 -4.30 -9.31 -10.65
CA GLU A 18 -5.72 -9.05 -10.81
C GLU A 18 -6.50 -9.68 -9.65
N VAL A 19 -7.57 -9.00 -9.24
CA VAL A 19 -8.49 -9.46 -8.20
C VAL A 19 -9.91 -9.27 -8.74
N GLY A 20 -10.62 -10.39 -8.93
CA GLY A 20 -11.93 -10.36 -9.59
C GLY A 20 -11.80 -10.15 -11.11
N ARG A 21 -12.74 -9.41 -11.72
CA ARG A 21 -12.83 -9.25 -13.18
C ARG A 21 -12.23 -7.96 -13.73
N ASP A 22 -12.28 -6.85 -12.98
CA ASP A 22 -11.92 -5.51 -13.50
C ASP A 22 -10.99 -4.72 -12.56
N THR A 23 -10.46 -5.33 -11.51
CA THR A 23 -9.58 -4.65 -10.56
C THR A 23 -8.18 -5.23 -10.65
N LYS A 24 -7.23 -4.38 -11.03
CA LYS A 24 -5.82 -4.72 -11.09
C LYS A 24 -5.09 -3.97 -9.98
N TYR A 25 -4.14 -4.61 -9.33
CA TYR A 25 -3.29 -3.99 -8.32
C TYR A 25 -1.85 -3.99 -8.82
N ARG A 26 -1.14 -2.90 -8.56
CA ARG A 26 0.28 -2.75 -8.83
C ARG A 26 1.01 -2.45 -7.53
N ILE A 27 2.06 -3.20 -7.27
CA ILE A 27 3.03 -2.97 -6.19
C ILE A 27 4.38 -2.72 -6.86
N GLN A 28 5.04 -1.63 -6.55
CA GLN A 28 6.36 -1.30 -7.10
C GLN A 28 7.33 -0.99 -5.96
N ILE A 29 8.50 -1.61 -5.94
CA ILE A 29 9.59 -1.20 -5.05
C ILE A 29 10.20 0.07 -5.65
N VAL A 30 10.22 1.16 -4.88
CA VAL A 30 10.77 2.46 -5.30
C VAL A 30 12.07 2.82 -4.60
N ASP A 31 12.34 2.19 -3.46
CA ASP A 31 13.61 2.30 -2.76
C ASP A 31 13.86 1.01 -1.97
N SER A 32 15.11 0.60 -1.86
CA SER A 32 15.51 -0.58 -1.11
C SER A 32 16.86 -0.37 -0.45
N SER A 33 16.91 -0.72 0.83
CA SER A 33 18.08 -0.64 1.69
C SER A 33 18.20 -1.93 2.48
N ARG A 34 19.31 -2.12 3.20
CA ARG A 34 19.60 -3.34 3.95
C ARG A 34 18.47 -3.79 4.90
N TYR A 35 17.77 -2.84 5.52
CA TYR A 35 16.77 -3.12 6.57
C TYR A 35 15.38 -2.57 6.26
N THR A 36 15.24 -1.73 5.24
CA THR A 36 13.95 -1.20 4.84
C THR A 36 13.77 -1.21 3.33
N SER A 37 12.52 -1.39 2.89
CA SER A 37 12.12 -1.18 1.50
C SER A 37 10.92 -0.25 1.45
N THR A 38 10.86 0.62 0.45
CA THR A 38 9.72 1.49 0.19
C THR A 38 9.00 1.02 -1.06
N LEU A 39 7.70 0.83 -0.92
CA LEU A 39 6.79 0.35 -1.95
C LEU A 39 5.79 1.43 -2.33
N LYS A 40 5.39 1.46 -3.59
CA LYS A 40 4.16 2.11 -4.06
C LYS A 40 3.13 1.04 -4.32
N MET A 41 1.97 1.17 -3.71
CA MET A 41 0.79 0.32 -3.97
C MET A 41 -0.28 1.17 -4.66
N ALA A 42 -0.89 0.64 -5.71
CA ALA A 42 -1.98 1.29 -6.42
C ALA A 42 -3.03 0.30 -6.90
N GLN A 43 -4.30 0.71 -6.86
CA GLN A 43 -5.39 0.04 -7.55
C GLN A 43 -5.58 0.68 -8.93
N LEU A 44 -5.44 -0.11 -9.97
CA LEU A 44 -5.66 0.27 -11.36
C LEU A 44 -7.06 -0.16 -11.78
N SER A 45 -7.79 0.74 -12.42
CA SER A 45 -9.09 0.47 -13.02
C SER A 45 -9.21 1.25 -14.32
N ASN A 46 -9.70 0.59 -15.37
CA ASN A 46 -9.94 1.22 -16.67
C ASN A 46 -11.15 2.17 -16.64
N SER A 47 -12.08 1.97 -15.70
CA SER A 47 -13.29 2.78 -15.54
C SER A 47 -13.12 3.97 -14.59
N THR A 48 -12.00 4.05 -13.87
CA THR A 48 -11.75 5.08 -12.85
C THR A 48 -10.61 6.00 -13.28
N PRO A 49 -10.79 7.33 -13.32
CA PRO A 49 -9.71 8.27 -13.57
C PRO A 49 -8.52 8.07 -12.63
N ALA A 50 -7.30 8.22 -13.14
CA ALA A 50 -6.06 7.95 -12.39
C ALA A 50 -5.93 8.73 -11.07
N PHE A 51 -6.58 9.90 -10.95
CA PHE A 51 -6.56 10.69 -9.72
C PHE A 51 -7.52 10.20 -8.62
N LEU A 52 -8.48 9.34 -8.97
CA LEU A 52 -9.42 8.70 -8.03
C LEU A 52 -9.00 7.29 -7.64
N GLN A 53 -8.00 6.73 -8.34
CA GLN A 53 -7.47 5.41 -8.07
C GLN A 53 -6.75 5.38 -6.70
N PRO A 54 -7.12 4.48 -5.77
CA PRO A 54 -6.41 4.22 -4.52
C PRO A 54 -4.91 4.05 -4.72
N LYS A 55 -4.09 4.87 -4.05
CA LYS A 55 -2.63 4.70 -4.02
C LYS A 55 -2.02 5.07 -2.67
N MET A 56 -0.96 4.35 -2.30
CA MET A 56 -0.24 4.53 -1.05
C MET A 56 1.26 4.29 -1.25
N VAL A 57 2.08 5.02 -0.49
CA VAL A 57 3.51 4.76 -0.33
C VAL A 57 3.71 4.10 1.03
N VAL A 58 4.33 2.93 1.05
CA VAL A 58 4.47 2.09 2.24
C VAL A 58 5.94 1.82 2.49
N ARG A 59 6.40 1.95 3.74
CA ARG A 59 7.71 1.47 4.16
C ARG A 59 7.58 0.15 4.90
N LEU A 60 8.39 -0.82 4.49
CA LEU A 60 8.54 -2.11 5.14
C LEU A 60 9.83 -2.12 5.96
N TYR A 61 9.73 -2.53 7.22
CA TYR A 61 10.85 -2.79 8.12
C TYR A 61 11.07 -4.30 8.17
N HIS A 62 12.22 -4.77 7.70
CA HIS A 62 12.49 -6.19 7.51
C HIS A 62 12.79 -6.93 8.82
N ASP A 63 13.41 -6.24 9.77
CA ASP A 63 13.77 -6.71 11.10
C ASP A 63 12.54 -6.84 12.02
N ALA A 64 11.76 -5.76 12.13
CA ALA A 64 10.56 -5.71 12.96
C ALA A 64 9.35 -6.41 12.29
N LYS A 65 9.43 -6.73 11.00
CA LYS A 65 8.33 -7.26 10.17
C LYS A 65 7.09 -6.36 10.20
N VAL A 66 7.31 -5.05 10.26
CA VAL A 66 6.26 -4.02 10.32
C VAL A 66 6.16 -3.29 8.98
N ALA A 67 4.97 -2.78 8.67
CA ALA A 67 4.73 -1.87 7.58
C ALA A 67 4.13 -0.56 8.11
N GLU A 68 4.51 0.57 7.53
CA GLU A 68 3.88 1.86 7.78
C GLU A 68 3.55 2.59 6.49
N VAL A 69 2.48 3.37 6.50
CA VAL A 69 2.11 4.20 5.36
C VAL A 69 2.80 5.55 5.44
N LEU A 70 3.69 5.84 4.51
CA LEU A 70 4.35 7.14 4.43
C LEU A 70 3.42 8.20 3.82
N GLU A 71 2.66 7.81 2.78
CA GLU A 71 1.79 8.71 2.02
C GLU A 71 0.53 7.96 1.57
N ALA A 72 -0.61 8.65 1.57
CA ALA A 72 -1.87 8.14 1.02
C ALA A 72 -2.47 9.18 0.08
N GLN A 73 -2.76 8.77 -1.15
CA GLN A 73 -3.35 9.61 -2.20
C GLN A 73 -2.58 10.93 -2.48
N ARG A 74 -3.13 12.07 -2.06
CA ARG A 74 -2.53 13.41 -2.23
C ARG A 74 -1.92 13.94 -0.92
N THR A 75 -2.06 13.19 0.17
CA THR A 75 -1.54 13.58 1.48
C THR A 75 -0.15 12.97 1.65
N SER A 76 0.87 13.75 1.30
CA SER A 76 2.24 13.47 1.76
C SER A 76 2.40 14.01 3.18
N ARG A 77 3.05 13.25 4.07
CA ARG A 77 3.33 13.59 5.49
C ARG A 77 2.12 13.52 6.43
N LEU A 78 1.54 12.33 6.57
CA LEU A 78 0.60 12.00 7.64
C LEU A 78 1.28 12.14 9.01
N LYS A 79 0.81 13.06 9.86
CA LYS A 79 1.31 13.18 11.24
C LYS A 79 0.71 12.07 12.12
N PRO A 80 1.48 11.51 13.08
CA PRO A 80 0.97 10.48 14.00
C PRO A 80 -0.26 10.91 14.80
N VAL A 81 -0.26 12.18 15.25
CA VAL A 81 -1.36 12.81 15.98
C VAL A 81 -1.47 14.26 15.53
N TYR A 82 -2.69 14.74 15.30
CA TYR A 82 -2.98 16.16 15.10
C TYR A 82 -3.60 16.74 16.37
N GLU A 83 -3.11 17.90 16.82
CA GLU A 83 -3.81 18.68 17.84
C GLU A 83 -5.19 19.11 17.31
N TYR A 84 -6.17 19.22 18.21
CA TYR A 84 -7.54 19.55 17.83
C TYR A 84 -8.12 20.62 18.76
N PRO A 85 -8.80 21.64 18.22
CA PRO A 85 -9.13 21.85 16.79
C PRO A 85 -7.91 22.29 15.96
N ASN A 86 -7.78 21.78 14.73
CA ASN A 86 -6.78 22.26 13.78
C ASN A 86 -7.46 22.92 12.56
N LEU A 87 -6.80 23.93 11.99
CA LEU A 87 -7.31 24.76 10.88
C LEU A 87 -7.68 23.95 9.62
N ASN A 88 -7.10 22.76 9.46
CA ASN A 88 -7.32 21.88 8.32
C ASN A 88 -8.33 20.75 8.62
N MET A 89 -8.94 20.74 9.81
CA MET A 89 -9.91 19.73 10.26
C MET A 89 -9.43 18.27 10.15
N HIS A 90 -8.12 18.02 10.30
CA HIS A 90 -7.57 16.67 10.37
C HIS A 90 -8.10 15.91 11.58
N GLN A 91 -8.38 14.62 11.39
CA GLN A 91 -8.76 13.72 12.46
C GLN A 91 -7.55 13.40 13.34
N ARG A 92 -7.75 13.31 14.67
CA ARG A 92 -6.66 13.10 15.64
C ARG A 92 -5.83 11.85 15.36
N ASN A 93 -6.44 10.81 14.80
CA ASN A 93 -5.87 9.47 14.60
C ASN A 93 -5.70 9.09 13.11
N GLU A 94 -5.61 10.06 12.21
CA GLU A 94 -5.57 9.83 10.75
C GLU A 94 -4.47 8.85 10.32
N LYS A 95 -3.25 8.97 10.86
CA LYS A 95 -2.16 8.02 10.59
C LYS A 95 -2.50 6.58 11.01
N HIS A 96 -3.16 6.41 12.15
CA HIS A 96 -3.58 5.08 12.60
C HIS A 96 -4.63 4.49 11.66
N MET A 97 -5.65 5.27 11.29
CA MET A 97 -6.68 4.82 10.34
C MET A 97 -6.08 4.41 9.00
N VAL A 98 -5.09 5.16 8.50
CA VAL A 98 -4.43 4.85 7.23
C VAL A 98 -3.59 3.56 7.33
N ASN A 99 -2.92 3.32 8.46
CA ASN A 99 -2.22 2.05 8.69
C ASN A 99 -3.19 0.86 8.82
N VAL A 100 -4.35 1.05 9.46
CA VAL A 100 -5.43 0.03 9.52
C VAL A 100 -5.94 -0.28 8.11
N PHE A 101 -6.20 0.75 7.31
CA PHE A 101 -6.61 0.58 5.91
C PHE A 101 -5.59 -0.21 5.10
N LEU A 102 -4.29 0.05 5.26
CA LEU A 102 -3.24 -0.76 4.61
C LEU A 102 -3.34 -2.24 5.02
N ALA A 103 -3.56 -2.53 6.31
CA ALA A 103 -3.67 -3.90 6.79
C ALA A 103 -4.88 -4.62 6.17
N GLU A 104 -6.03 -3.97 6.13
CA GLU A 104 -7.25 -4.51 5.49
C GLU A 104 -7.04 -4.72 3.99
N TRP A 105 -6.41 -3.76 3.31
CA TRP A 105 -6.13 -3.86 1.88
C TRP A 105 -5.19 -5.03 1.57
N LEU A 106 -4.11 -5.20 2.33
CA LEU A 106 -3.20 -6.34 2.19
C LEU A 106 -3.91 -7.67 2.48
N HIS A 107 -4.75 -7.72 3.51
CA HIS A 107 -5.53 -8.91 3.85
C HIS A 107 -6.47 -9.31 2.70
N PHE A 108 -7.17 -8.34 2.12
CA PHE A 108 -8.01 -8.52 0.95
C PHE A 108 -7.22 -9.05 -0.27
N CYS A 109 -6.06 -8.46 -0.57
CA CYS A 109 -5.23 -8.94 -1.68
C CYS A 109 -4.74 -10.39 -1.48
N LEU A 110 -4.37 -10.76 -0.25
CA LEU A 110 -3.90 -12.10 0.08
C LEU A 110 -5.02 -13.14 0.01
N SER A 111 -6.22 -12.83 0.52
CA SER A 111 -7.36 -13.75 0.49
C SER A 111 -7.80 -14.05 -0.95
N GLN A 112 -7.84 -13.02 -1.80
CA GLN A 112 -8.24 -13.16 -3.19
C GLN A 112 -7.21 -13.91 -4.04
N ARG A 113 -5.91 -13.70 -3.77
CA ARG A 113 -4.84 -14.48 -4.40
C ARG A 113 -4.98 -15.97 -4.07
N LEU A 114 -5.21 -16.33 -2.81
CA LEU A 114 -5.38 -17.73 -2.40
C LEU A 114 -6.59 -18.38 -3.08
N ALA A 115 -7.70 -17.65 -3.19
CA ALA A 115 -8.89 -18.12 -3.92
C ALA A 115 -8.60 -18.34 -5.41
N SER A 116 -7.80 -17.47 -6.04
CA SER A 116 -7.42 -17.63 -7.46
C SER A 116 -6.48 -18.82 -7.72
N THR A 117 -5.67 -19.23 -6.74
CA THR A 117 -4.76 -20.38 -6.87
C THR A 117 -5.40 -21.73 -6.54
N ALA A 118 -6.61 -21.75 -5.99
CA ALA A 118 -7.33 -22.96 -5.59
C ALA A 118 -8.31 -23.48 -6.66
N ASN A 119 -8.47 -22.76 -7.77
CA ASN A 119 -9.18 -23.17 -8.98
C ASN A 119 -8.19 -23.50 -10.09
#